data_AF-A0A539EGX5-F1
#
_entry.id   AF-A0A539EGX5-F1
#
_cell.length_a   1.000
_cell.length_b   1.000
_cell.length_c   1.000
_cell.angle_alpha   90.00
_cell.angle_beta   90.00
_cell.angle_gamma   90.00
#
_symmetry.space_group_name_H-M   'P 1'
#
loop_
_entity.id
_entity.type
_entity.pdbx_description
1 polymer ?
#
loop_
_entity_poly.entity_id
_entity_poly.type
_entity_poly.pdbx_seq_one_letter_code
_entity_poly.pdbx_strand_id
1 'polypeptide(L)'
;GRYYQRAGQPLAAINRYKSVIDNQAYQRTSHTPEALYRLVEVNLVLGLKEEATRNGAVLGFNYPGSPWYAEAYALLSEDGRRPDVAPTAQRESWLRRIIPG
;
A
#
# COMPACT_ATOMS: atom_id res chain seq x y z
N GLY A 1 -3.56 7.66 -8.97
CA GLY A 1 -2.23 7.99 -8.44
C GLY A 1 -1.09 7.49 -9.32
N ARG A 2 -1.11 6.23 -9.78
CA ARG A 2 0.04 5.58 -10.45
C ARG A 2 0.68 6.37 -11.59
N TYR A 3 -0.12 7.00 -12.44
CA TYR A 3 0.39 7.88 -13.50
C TYR A 3 1.29 8.99 -12.94
N TYR A 4 0.80 9.76 -11.96
CA TYR A 4 1.55 10.84 -11.33
C TYR A 4 2.75 10.34 -10.54
N GLN A 5 2.65 9.19 -9.86
CA GLN A 5 3.78 8.60 -9.15
C GLN A 5 4.93 8.25 -10.11
N ARG A 6 4.61 7.58 -11.24
CA ARG A 6 5.61 7.26 -12.28
C ARG A 6 6.18 8.50 -12.97
N ALA A 7 5.40 9.58 -13.04
CA ALA A 7 5.84 10.84 -13.61
C ALA A 7 6.64 11.72 -12.62
N GLY A 8 7.01 11.21 -11.44
CA GLY A 8 7.77 11.98 -10.45
C GLY A 8 6.98 13.10 -9.78
N GLN A 9 5.65 12.98 -9.71
CA GLN A 9 4.73 13.97 -9.13
C GLN A 9 4.07 13.43 -7.86
N PRO A 10 4.80 13.36 -6.73
CA PRO A 10 4.36 12.66 -5.53
C PRO A 10 3.14 13.33 -4.85
N LEU A 11 3.06 14.66 -4.82
CA LEU A 11 1.89 15.36 -4.25
C LEU A 11 0.60 15.08 -5.03
N ALA A 12 0.68 15.11 -6.36
CA ALA A 12 -0.46 14.75 -7.21
C ALA A 12 -0.83 13.28 -7.05
N ALA A 13 0.16 12.38 -6.91
CA ALA A 13 -0.08 10.97 -6.64
C ALA A 13 -0.84 10.78 -5.31
N ILE A 14 -0.37 11.39 -4.22
CA ILE A 14 -1.01 11.36 -2.90
C ILE A 14 -2.47 11.80 -3.00
N ASN A 15 -2.73 12.97 -3.59
CA ASN A 15 -4.09 13.48 -3.70
C ASN A 15 -5.01 12.49 -4.44
N ARG A 16 -4.51 11.86 -5.50
CA ARG A 16 -5.29 10.87 -6.26
C ARG A 16 -5.49 9.56 -5.49
N TYR A 17 -4.57 9.14 -4.64
CA TYR A 17 -4.76 7.96 -3.80
C TYR A 17 -5.75 8.24 -2.66
N LYS A 18 -5.67 9.42 -2.03
CA LYS A 18 -6.67 9.86 -1.04
C LYS A 18 -8.08 9.89 -1.63
N SER A 19 -8.25 10.44 -2.83
CA SER A 19 -9.56 10.41 -3.51
C SER A 19 -10.10 9.01 -3.79
N VAL A 20 -9.24 7.99 -3.95
CA VAL A 20 -9.68 6.59 -4.07
C VAL A 20 -10.16 6.06 -2.72
N ILE A 21 -9.41 6.34 -1.65
CA ILE A 21 -9.76 5.92 -0.29
C ILE A 21 -11.07 6.57 0.16
N ASP A 22 -11.27 7.86 -0.11
CA ASP A 22 -12.46 8.59 0.32
C ASP A 22 -13.73 8.22 -0.47
N ASN A 23 -13.57 7.53 -1.61
CA ASN A 23 -14.70 7.13 -2.44
C ASN A 23 -15.32 5.83 -1.93
N GLN A 24 -16.56 5.94 -1.44
CA GLN A 24 -17.35 4.83 -0.90
C GLN A 24 -17.53 3.66 -1.88
N ALA A 25 -17.53 3.92 -3.20
CA ALA A 25 -17.66 2.87 -4.20
C ALA A 25 -16.45 1.92 -4.23
N TYR A 26 -15.29 2.35 -3.75
CA TYR A 26 -14.05 1.56 -3.78
C TYR A 26 -13.76 0.79 -2.49
N GLN A 27 -14.41 1.13 -1.37
CA GLN A 27 -14.20 0.53 -0.05
C GLN A 27 -14.37 -1.00 -0.03
N ARG A 28 -15.18 -1.57 -0.93
CA ARG A 28 -15.38 -3.03 -1.05
C ARG A 28 -14.59 -3.68 -2.21
N THR A 29 -13.62 -2.96 -2.77
CA THR A 29 -12.82 -3.43 -3.91
C THR A 29 -11.34 -3.48 -3.58
N SER A 30 -10.53 -4.06 -4.46
CA SER A 30 -9.06 -4.07 -4.32
C SER A 30 -8.41 -2.69 -4.46
N HIS A 31 -9.14 -1.65 -4.87
CA HIS A 31 -8.60 -0.31 -5.11
C HIS A 31 -8.19 0.39 -3.81
N THR A 32 -8.98 0.27 -2.74
CA THR A 32 -8.65 0.89 -1.44
C THR A 32 -7.37 0.32 -0.84
N PRO A 33 -7.19 -1.02 -0.72
CA PRO A 33 -5.95 -1.56 -0.19
C PRO A 33 -4.74 -1.25 -1.10
N GLU A 34 -4.89 -1.22 -2.43
CA GLU A 34 -3.82 -0.75 -3.31
C GLU A 34 -3.47 0.72 -3.03
N ALA A 35 -4.47 1.59 -2.95
CA ALA A 35 -4.25 3.03 -2.74
C ALA A 35 -3.54 3.32 -1.41
N LEU A 36 -3.90 2.62 -0.34
CA LEU A 36 -3.20 2.70 0.95
C LEU A 36 -1.75 2.26 0.83
N TYR A 37 -1.48 1.13 0.17
CA TYR A 37 -0.10 0.69 -0.08
C TYR A 37 0.70 1.72 -0.89
N ARG A 38 0.10 2.31 -1.94
CA ARG A 38 0.77 3.36 -2.72
C ARG A 38 1.03 4.63 -1.91
N LEU A 39 0.18 4.96 -0.93
CA LEU A 39 0.49 6.02 0.03
C LEU A 39 1.70 5.67 0.90
N VAL A 40 1.84 4.42 1.34
CA VAL A 40 3.05 3.97 2.05
C VAL A 40 4.30 4.23 1.19
N GLU A 41 4.31 3.77 -0.06
CA GLU A 41 5.44 3.96 -0.98
C GLU A 41 5.79 5.45 -1.17
N VAL A 42 4.80 6.28 -1.53
CA VAL A 42 5.07 7.69 -1.85
C VAL A 42 5.51 8.47 -0.62
N ASN A 43 4.95 8.18 0.56
CA ASN A 43 5.38 8.82 1.80
C ASN A 43 6.80 8.44 2.18
N LEU A 44 7.22 7.18 1.98
CA LEU A 44 8.61 6.77 2.21
C LEU A 44 9.57 7.49 1.24
N VAL A 45 9.22 7.61 -0.03
CA VAL A 45 10.02 8.35 -1.03
C VAL A 45 10.19 9.82 -0.61
N LEU A 46 9.16 10.42 -0.02
CA LEU A 46 9.21 11.80 0.48
C LEU A 46 9.88 11.94 1.87
N GLY A 47 10.28 10.84 2.51
CA GLY A 47 10.80 10.85 3.88
C GLY A 47 9.74 11.08 4.96
N LEU A 48 8.46 11.02 4.63
CA LEU A 48 7.32 11.18 5.55
C LEU A 48 7.01 9.86 6.27
N LYS A 49 7.97 9.40 7.05
CA LYS A 49 7.97 8.01 7.52
C LYS A 49 6.85 7.70 8.51
N GLU A 50 6.47 8.65 9.36
CA GLU A 50 5.35 8.50 10.28
C GLU A 50 4.02 8.37 9.55
N GLU A 51 3.86 9.11 8.44
CA GLU A 51 2.67 9.01 7.59
C GLU A 51 2.63 7.68 6.84
N ALA A 52 3.78 7.18 6.39
CA ALA A 52 3.89 5.85 5.81
C ALA A 52 3.46 4.76 6.82
N THR A 53 3.97 4.80 8.06
CA THR A 53 3.57 3.85 9.11
C THR A 53 2.07 3.93 9.41
N ARG A 54 1.48 5.13 9.50
CA ARG A 54 0.04 5.29 9.71
C ARG A 54 -0.79 4.65 8.59
N ASN A 55 -0.44 4.91 7.33
CA ASN A 55 -1.14 4.31 6.19
C ASN A 55 -0.99 2.78 6.18
N GLY A 56 0.19 2.25 6.54
CA GLY A 56 0.44 0.82 6.68
C GLY A 56 -0.38 0.18 7.81
N ALA A 57 -0.53 0.87 8.95
CA ALA A 57 -1.36 0.40 10.05
C ALA A 57 -2.86 0.35 9.68
N VAL A 58 -3.36 1.39 8.99
CA VAL A 58 -4.74 1.42 8.46
C VAL A 58 -4.95 0.27 7.46
N LEU A 59 -3.98 0.02 6.59
CA LEU A 59 -4.02 -1.08 5.64
C LEU A 59 -4.05 -2.44 6.33
N GLY A 60 -3.18 -2.66 7.33
CA GLY A 60 -3.12 -3.91 8.08
C GLY A 60 -4.36 -4.19 8.91
N PHE A 61 -4.92 -3.15 9.53
CA PHE A 61 -6.13 -3.29 10.34
C PHE A 61 -7.36 -3.64 9.49
N ASN A 62 -7.57 -2.93 8.37
CA ASN A 62 -8.76 -3.11 7.55
C ASN A 62 -8.64 -4.25 6.53
N TYR A 63 -7.43 -4.57 6.08
CA TYR A 63 -7.18 -5.51 5.00
C TYR A 63 -6.00 -6.47 5.31
N PRO A 64 -5.98 -7.18 6.45
CA PRO A 64 -4.86 -8.03 6.85
C PRO A 64 -4.55 -9.18 5.87
N GLY A 65 -5.57 -9.64 5.14
CA GLY A 65 -5.47 -10.66 4.09
C GLY A 65 -5.28 -10.10 2.67
N SER A 66 -4.98 -8.82 2.54
CA SER A 66 -4.69 -8.23 1.22
C SER A 66 -3.23 -8.49 0.84
N PRO A 67 -2.94 -8.87 -0.43
CA PRO A 67 -1.56 -8.94 -0.92
C PRO A 67 -0.84 -7.58 -0.79
N TRP A 68 -1.58 -6.47 -0.89
CA TRP A 68 -1.03 -5.12 -0.71
C TRP A 68 -0.55 -4.88 0.73
N TYR A 69 -1.18 -5.51 1.73
CA TYR A 69 -0.69 -5.42 3.09
C TYR A 69 0.61 -6.21 3.27
N ALA A 70 0.71 -7.41 2.66
CA ALA A 70 1.93 -8.18 2.69
C ALA A 70 3.12 -7.41 2.08
N GLU A 71 2.88 -6.69 0.98
CA GLU A 71 3.89 -5.80 0.38
C GLU A 71 4.21 -4.57 1.26
N ALA A 72 3.20 -3.92 1.85
CA ALA A 72 3.42 -2.80 2.76
C ALA A 72 4.22 -3.21 4.01
N TYR A 73 3.90 -4.38 4.57
CA TYR A 73 4.58 -4.95 5.73
C TYR A 73 6.06 -5.17 5.45
N ALA A 74 6.39 -5.77 4.30
CA ALA A 74 7.76 -5.99 3.88
C ALA A 74 8.50 -4.66 3.71
N LEU A 75 7.92 -3.73 2.95
CA LEU A 75 8.52 -2.43 2.66
C LEU A 75 8.80 -1.62 3.94
N LEU A 76 7.83 -1.58 4.87
CA LEU A 76 8.01 -0.90 6.16
C LEU A 76 9.01 -1.62 7.06
N SER A 77 9.05 -2.96 7.04
CA SER A 77 10.03 -3.74 7.80
C SER A 77 11.46 -3.48 7.31
N GLU A 78 11.65 -3.38 5.99
CA GLU A 78 12.94 -3.05 5.37
C GLU A 78 13.41 -1.63 5.73
N ASP A 79 12.48 -0.67 5.90
CA ASP A 79 12.78 0.69 6.41
C ASP A 79 12.95 0.73 7.96
N GLY A 80 12.91 -0.41 8.65
CA GLY A 80 13.05 -0.50 10.11
C GLY A 80 11.79 -0.13 10.91
N ARG A 81 10.63 -0.06 10.24
CA ARG A 81 9.31 0.30 10.80
C ARG A 81 8.34 -0.88 10.73
N ARG A 82 8.80 -2.04 11.17
CA ARG A 82 8.03 -3.28 11.12
C ARG A 82 6.66 -3.11 11.81
N PRO A 83 5.54 -3.32 11.10
CA PRO A 83 4.22 -3.33 11.74
C PRO A 83 4.08 -4.49 12.73
N ASP A 84 3.27 -4.29 13.77
CA ASP A 84 3.09 -5.31 14.84
C ASP A 84 2.28 -6.53 14.36
N VAL A 85 1.36 -6.32 13.42
CA VAL A 85 0.49 -7.37 12.89
C VAL A 85 1.18 -8.01 11.69
N ALA A 86 1.39 -9.34 11.73
CA ALA A 86 1.89 -10.05 10.55
C ALA A 86 0.78 -10.21 9.49
N PRO A 87 1.10 -10.12 8.19
CA PRO A 87 0.12 -10.32 7.13
C PRO A 87 -0.40 -11.76 7.11
N THR A 88 -1.70 -11.94 6.89
CA THR A 88 -2.30 -13.28 6.74
C THR A 88 -2.24 -13.78 5.30
N ALA A 89 -2.16 -12.86 4.33
CA ALA A 89 -1.89 -13.20 2.95
C ALA A 89 -0.40 -13.47 2.71
N GLN A 90 -0.11 -14.46 1.87
CA GLN A 90 1.23 -14.64 1.33
C GLN A 90 1.52 -13.54 0.31
N ARG A 91 2.77 -13.07 0.25
CA ARG A 91 3.22 -12.20 -0.85
C ARG A 91 3.01 -12.92 -2.17
N GLU A 92 2.42 -12.25 -3.15
CA GLU A 92 2.34 -12.78 -4.50
C GLU A 92 3.74 -12.77 -5.11
N SER A 93 4.40 -13.93 -5.09
CA SER A 93 5.65 -14.11 -5.84
C SER A 93 5.36 -13.93 -7.32
N TRP A 94 6.18 -13.14 -8.00
CA TRP A 94 6.13 -12.90 -9.45
C TRP A 94 6.08 -14.22 -10.27
N LEU A 95 6.64 -15.30 -9.71
CA LEU A 95 6.61 -16.65 -10.28
C LEU A 95 5.19 -17.25 -10.39
N ARG A 96 4.33 -17.03 -9.39
CA ARG A 96 2.94 -17.54 -9.38
C ARG A 96 2.06 -16.87 -10.43
N ARG A 97 2.45 -15.69 -10.92
CA ARG A 97 1.71 -14.95 -11.95
C ARG A 97 1.97 -15.46 -13.37
N ILE A 98 3.06 -16.19 -13.59
CA ILE A 98 3.51 -16.67 -14.91
C ILE A 98 3.21 -18.17 -15.09
N ILE A 99 3.20 -18.94 -14.00
CA ILE A 99 2.87 -20.37 -14.03
C ILE A 99 1.64 -20.59 -13.15
N PRO A 100 0.42 -20.59 -13.72
CA PRO A 100 -0.75 -21.05 -13.00
C PRO A 100 -0.62 -22.56 -12.76
N GLY A 101 -0.79 -22.97 -11.51
CA GLY A 101 -0.82 -24.38 -11.11
C GLY A 101 -2.13 -25.07 -11.48
#